data_AF-A0A2S9GYD1-F1
#
_entry.id   AF-A0A2S9GYD1-F1
#
_cell.length_a   1.000
_cell.length_b   1.000
_cell.length_c   1.000
_cell.angle_alpha   90.00
_cell.angle_beta   90.00
_cell.angle_gamma   90.00
#
_symmetry.space_group_name_H-M   'P 1'
#
loop_
_entity.id
_entity.type
_entity.pdbx_description
1 polymer ?
#
loop_
_entity_poly.entity_id
_entity_poly.type
_entity_poly.pdbx_seq_one_letter_code
_entity_poly.pdbx_strand_id
1 'polypeptide(L)'
;MGAVDAAIFEAMIAHAMNILRFSAGVNKAILELLTQLSQDLVKKLQESDLTEFNQQRTQKLLRESDAIINNAYGIAQASITEQLNGLGGVESQFVKNLLNSVLQVSLDISLPSAQYLKTLVSEVLIQGAPSKLWWERQAANTTFNFSNVVRLGMAQGETIDQIVARVAGKGEQPGIMNVARNNARALVHSSVMTVSNQARLETFKQNPSVVKGNQWLATMDSHTCVLCAARSGLEWDLDGAPIDHDLPFQAPPIHWGDRCVLSPVLKTFAEMGLDIPEIKKSTRASSGGQISADTTFTDFLKSKSDQFQNEMLGTGKADLFRRGKISLSDLLDQRGNELNLAQLRAKYDN
;
A
#
# COMPACT_ATOMS: atom_id res chain seq x y z
N MET A 1 -3.02 -24.83 10.85
CA MET A 1 -3.91 -24.34 9.79
C MET A 1 -4.75 -25.50 9.24
N GLY A 2 -6.05 -25.52 9.50
CA GLY A 2 -7.03 -26.50 8.97
C GLY A 2 -7.22 -26.37 7.45
N ALA A 3 -8.02 -27.23 6.80
CA ALA A 3 -8.29 -27.07 5.37
C ALA A 3 -9.11 -25.79 5.07
N VAL A 4 -9.95 -25.36 6.02
CA VAL A 4 -10.69 -24.08 5.95
C VAL A 4 -9.72 -22.91 5.86
N ASP A 5 -8.75 -22.85 6.76
CA ASP A 5 -7.76 -21.77 6.78
C ASP A 5 -6.89 -21.75 5.50
N ALA A 6 -6.53 -22.93 4.96
CA ALA A 6 -5.79 -23.02 3.71
C ALA A 6 -6.62 -22.49 2.52
N ALA A 7 -7.92 -22.82 2.47
CA ALA A 7 -8.83 -22.29 1.46
C ALA A 7 -9.01 -20.76 1.58
N ILE A 8 -9.08 -20.25 2.83
CA ILE A 8 -9.11 -18.80 3.09
C ILE A 8 -7.85 -18.15 2.54
N PHE A 9 -6.69 -18.67 2.89
CA PHE A 9 -5.41 -18.13 2.44
C PHE A 9 -5.28 -18.10 0.91
N GLU A 10 -5.61 -19.19 0.22
CA GLU A 10 -5.55 -19.26 -1.24
C GLU A 10 -6.48 -18.24 -1.91
N ALA A 11 -7.73 -18.14 -1.43
CA ALA A 11 -8.68 -17.15 -1.92
C ALA A 11 -8.22 -15.71 -1.65
N MET A 12 -7.66 -15.46 -0.46
CA MET A 12 -7.11 -14.16 -0.08
C MET A 12 -5.93 -13.75 -0.96
N ILE A 13 -5.00 -14.67 -1.27
CA ILE A 13 -3.89 -14.38 -2.18
C ILE A 13 -4.39 -14.10 -3.59
N ALA A 14 -5.27 -14.96 -4.13
CA ALA A 14 -5.81 -14.80 -5.47
C ALA A 14 -6.51 -13.44 -5.61
N HIS A 15 -7.29 -13.06 -4.59
CA HIS A 15 -7.97 -11.77 -4.55
C HIS A 15 -6.99 -10.60 -4.38
N ALA A 16 -5.98 -10.72 -3.51
CA ALA A 16 -4.93 -9.70 -3.36
C ALA A 16 -4.22 -9.41 -4.69
N MET A 17 -3.93 -10.44 -5.49
CA MET A 17 -3.38 -10.24 -6.85
C MET A 17 -4.33 -9.44 -7.76
N ASN A 18 -5.63 -9.67 -7.67
CA ASN A 18 -6.62 -8.90 -8.43
C ASN A 18 -6.68 -7.44 -7.96
N ILE A 19 -6.54 -7.18 -6.66
CA ILE A 19 -6.44 -5.82 -6.12
C ILE A 19 -5.18 -5.11 -6.60
N LEU A 20 -4.04 -5.81 -6.67
CA LEU A 20 -2.81 -5.25 -7.25
C LEU A 20 -2.97 -4.93 -8.75
N ARG A 21 -3.66 -5.78 -9.51
CA ARG A 21 -3.99 -5.51 -10.93
C ARG A 21 -4.93 -4.31 -11.08
N PHE A 22 -5.95 -4.21 -10.22
CA PHE A 22 -6.84 -3.05 -10.17
C PHE A 22 -6.05 -1.77 -9.86
N SER A 23 -5.18 -1.81 -8.84
CA SER A 23 -4.27 -0.71 -8.49
C SER A 23 -3.39 -0.29 -9.67
N ALA A 24 -2.86 -1.24 -10.44
CA ALA A 24 -2.07 -0.95 -11.64
C ALA A 24 -2.92 -0.28 -12.74
N GLY A 25 -4.18 -0.70 -12.91
CA GLY A 25 -5.12 -0.08 -13.84
C GLY A 25 -5.46 1.37 -13.47
N VAL A 26 -5.79 1.63 -12.20
CA VAL A 26 -6.03 2.99 -11.69
C VAL A 26 -4.77 3.86 -11.84
N ASN A 27 -3.60 3.30 -11.51
CA ASN A 27 -2.32 3.98 -11.71
C ASN A 27 -2.11 4.40 -13.16
N LYS A 28 -2.39 3.51 -14.13
CA LYS A 28 -2.24 3.82 -15.55
C LYS A 28 -3.07 5.06 -15.94
N ALA A 29 -4.36 5.09 -15.56
CA ALA A 29 -5.24 6.21 -15.87
C ALA A 29 -4.76 7.53 -15.26
N ILE A 30 -4.33 7.52 -13.98
CA ILE A 30 -3.80 8.72 -13.31
C ILE A 30 -2.48 9.18 -13.94
N LEU A 31 -1.60 8.26 -14.30
CA LEU A 31 -0.32 8.59 -14.92
C LEU A 31 -0.49 9.14 -16.35
N GLU A 32 -1.53 8.74 -17.07
CA GLU A 32 -1.90 9.34 -18.35
C GLU A 32 -2.33 10.80 -18.17
N LEU A 33 -3.15 11.11 -17.16
CA LEU A 33 -3.51 12.50 -16.81
C LEU A 33 -2.28 13.35 -16.48
N LEU A 34 -1.34 12.83 -15.68
CA LEU A 34 -0.11 13.57 -15.35
C LEU A 34 0.87 13.66 -16.53
N THR A 35 0.80 12.74 -17.47
CA THR A 35 1.55 12.83 -18.73
C THR A 35 0.99 13.95 -19.60
N GLN A 36 -0.35 14.06 -19.70
CA GLN A 36 -0.99 15.18 -20.37
C GLN A 36 -0.65 16.52 -19.71
N LEU A 37 -0.72 16.59 -18.37
CA LEU A 37 -0.28 17.77 -17.61
C LEU A 37 1.15 18.19 -17.98
N SER A 38 2.07 17.22 -18.05
CA SER A 38 3.46 17.51 -18.45
C SER A 38 3.53 18.10 -19.87
N GLN A 39 2.76 17.56 -20.81
CA GLN A 39 2.70 18.06 -22.19
C GLN A 39 2.13 19.48 -22.25
N ASP A 40 1.06 19.75 -21.48
CA ASP A 40 0.43 21.07 -21.42
C ASP A 40 1.38 22.12 -20.85
N LEU A 41 2.13 21.77 -19.79
CA LEU A 41 3.15 22.65 -19.21
C LEU A 41 4.32 22.91 -20.18
N VAL A 42 4.77 21.89 -20.91
CA VAL A 42 5.84 22.05 -21.92
C VAL A 42 5.36 22.94 -23.06
N LYS A 43 4.17 22.69 -23.59
CA LYS A 43 3.56 23.51 -24.64
C LYS A 43 3.45 24.97 -24.18
N LYS A 44 3.02 25.18 -22.93
CA LYS A 44 2.94 26.52 -22.33
C LYS A 44 4.28 27.24 -22.30
N LEU A 45 5.36 26.52 -21.96
CA LEU A 45 6.72 27.08 -21.97
C LEU A 45 7.18 27.43 -23.39
N GLN A 46 6.91 26.57 -24.37
CA GLN A 46 7.31 26.77 -25.76
C GLN A 46 6.57 27.92 -26.44
N GLU A 47 5.30 28.12 -26.11
CA GLU A 47 4.49 29.24 -26.59
C GLU A 47 4.79 30.56 -25.88
N SER A 48 5.59 30.52 -24.81
CA SER A 48 5.96 31.72 -24.04
C SER A 48 7.18 32.42 -24.66
N ASP A 49 7.03 33.70 -24.98
CA ASP A 49 8.16 34.55 -25.36
C ASP A 49 8.94 35.00 -24.10
N LEU A 50 9.93 34.18 -23.72
CA LEU A 50 10.78 34.34 -22.53
C LEU A 50 12.16 34.97 -22.84
N THR A 51 12.35 35.53 -24.04
CA THR A 51 13.67 35.95 -24.56
C THR A 51 14.25 37.22 -23.90
N GLU A 52 13.44 38.01 -23.21
CA GLU A 52 13.86 39.07 -22.29
C GLU A 52 13.14 38.89 -20.95
N PHE A 53 13.82 39.12 -19.82
CA PHE A 53 13.22 39.04 -18.48
C PHE A 53 12.07 40.04 -18.37
N ASN A 54 10.87 39.61 -18.73
CA ASN A 54 9.65 40.37 -18.57
C ASN A 54 8.86 39.76 -17.40
N GLN A 55 9.07 40.34 -16.22
CA GLN A 55 8.46 39.92 -14.97
C GLN A 55 6.94 39.73 -15.07
N GLN A 56 6.24 40.54 -15.87
CA GLN A 56 4.79 40.42 -16.07
C GLN A 56 4.42 39.18 -16.88
N ARG A 57 5.17 38.87 -17.96
CA ARG A 57 4.96 37.67 -18.77
C ARG A 57 5.25 36.41 -17.98
N THR A 58 6.33 36.38 -17.20
CA THR A 58 6.66 35.26 -16.30
C THR A 58 5.55 35.04 -15.27
N GLN A 59 5.08 36.10 -14.62
CA GLN A 59 3.98 35.98 -13.65
C GLN A 59 2.70 35.46 -14.29
N LYS A 60 2.38 35.90 -15.53
CA LYS A 60 1.24 35.38 -16.28
C LYS A 60 1.39 33.87 -16.57
N LEU A 61 2.54 33.46 -17.10
CA LEU A 61 2.87 32.05 -17.34
C LEU A 61 2.68 31.21 -16.06
N LEU A 62 3.28 31.65 -14.95
CA LEU A 62 3.20 30.91 -13.69
C LEU A 62 1.77 30.79 -13.16
N ARG A 63 0.95 31.84 -13.25
CA ARG A 63 -0.47 31.79 -12.85
C ARG A 63 -1.27 30.82 -13.72
N GLU A 64 -1.05 30.85 -15.03
CA GLU A 64 -1.78 29.97 -15.95
C GLU A 64 -1.35 28.52 -15.78
N SER A 65 -0.05 28.25 -15.56
CA SER A 65 0.46 26.92 -15.24
C SER A 65 -0.06 26.39 -13.90
N ASP A 66 -0.18 27.25 -12.88
CA ASP A 66 -0.78 26.86 -11.59
C ASP A 66 -2.24 26.42 -11.75
N ALA A 67 -3.04 27.14 -12.56
CA ALA A 67 -4.41 26.72 -12.86
C ALA A 67 -4.46 25.35 -13.58
N ILE A 68 -3.57 25.11 -14.54
CA ILE A 68 -3.47 23.83 -15.25
C ILE A 68 -3.11 22.69 -14.29
N ILE A 69 -2.13 22.91 -13.40
CA ILE A 69 -1.69 21.93 -12.40
C ILE A 69 -2.84 21.58 -11.46
N ASN A 70 -3.47 22.58 -10.84
CA ASN A 70 -4.56 22.35 -9.90
C ASN A 70 -5.75 21.64 -10.55
N ASN A 71 -6.10 22.00 -11.79
CA ASN A 71 -7.16 21.31 -12.52
C ASN A 71 -6.83 19.83 -12.76
N ALA A 72 -5.62 19.52 -13.22
CA ALA A 72 -5.20 18.14 -13.47
C ALA A 72 -5.19 17.28 -12.19
N TYR A 73 -4.70 17.85 -11.08
CA TYR A 73 -4.72 17.19 -9.78
C TYR A 73 -6.14 17.02 -9.21
N GLY A 74 -7.03 17.98 -9.43
CA GLY A 74 -8.45 17.87 -9.08
C GLY A 74 -9.17 16.75 -9.85
N ILE A 75 -8.89 16.62 -11.15
CA ILE A 75 -9.41 15.52 -11.98
C ILE A 75 -8.86 14.17 -11.49
N ALA A 76 -7.56 14.09 -11.20
CA ALA A 76 -6.94 12.87 -10.66
C ALA A 76 -7.57 12.44 -9.33
N GLN A 77 -7.79 13.39 -8.41
CA GLN A 77 -8.46 13.15 -7.13
C GLN A 77 -9.90 12.67 -7.32
N ALA A 78 -10.68 13.31 -8.19
CA ALA A 78 -12.06 12.91 -8.45
C ALA A 78 -12.12 11.49 -9.04
N SER A 79 -11.26 11.20 -10.03
CA SER A 79 -11.17 9.90 -10.68
C SER A 79 -10.83 8.77 -9.70
N ILE A 80 -9.81 8.94 -8.84
CA ILE A 80 -9.49 7.90 -7.85
C ILE A 80 -10.61 7.75 -6.81
N THR A 81 -11.25 8.84 -6.38
CA THR A 81 -12.34 8.77 -5.39
C THR A 81 -13.51 7.93 -5.91
N GLU A 82 -13.88 8.10 -7.18
CA GLU A 82 -14.91 7.29 -7.83
C GLU A 82 -14.55 5.80 -7.85
N GLN A 83 -13.32 5.47 -8.24
CA GLN A 83 -12.81 4.10 -8.28
C GLN A 83 -12.82 3.44 -6.89
N LEU A 84 -12.41 4.18 -5.85
CA LEU A 84 -12.37 3.67 -4.47
C LEU A 84 -13.76 3.45 -3.87
N ASN A 85 -14.75 4.28 -4.23
CA ASN A 85 -16.14 4.09 -3.79
C ASN A 85 -16.73 2.76 -4.26
N GLY A 86 -16.35 2.29 -5.45
CA GLY A 86 -16.74 0.97 -5.94
C GLY A 86 -16.01 -0.17 -5.23
N LEU A 87 -14.73 0.02 -4.92
CA LEU A 87 -13.86 -1.01 -4.34
C LEU A 87 -14.35 -1.53 -2.99
N GLY A 88 -14.81 -0.66 -2.09
CA GLY A 88 -15.28 -1.08 -0.76
C GLY A 88 -16.42 -2.10 -0.81
N GLY A 89 -17.33 -1.96 -1.76
CA GLY A 89 -18.43 -2.91 -1.97
C GLY A 89 -17.94 -4.25 -2.52
N VAL A 90 -17.01 -4.21 -3.47
CA VAL A 90 -16.37 -5.42 -4.03
C VAL A 90 -15.66 -6.22 -2.95
N GLU A 91 -14.94 -5.56 -2.05
CA GLU A 91 -14.22 -6.21 -0.96
C GLU A 91 -15.14 -6.84 0.08
N SER A 92 -16.18 -6.10 0.49
CA SER A 92 -17.16 -6.61 1.45
C SER A 92 -17.89 -7.83 0.88
N GLN A 93 -18.26 -7.78 -0.41
CA GLN A 93 -18.90 -8.91 -1.10
C GLN A 93 -17.94 -10.10 -1.27
N PHE A 94 -16.66 -9.85 -1.56
CA PHE A 94 -15.65 -10.89 -1.61
C PHE A 94 -15.55 -11.62 -0.25
N VAL A 95 -15.46 -10.89 0.85
CA VAL A 95 -15.42 -11.49 2.20
C VAL A 95 -16.67 -12.32 2.48
N LYS A 96 -17.87 -11.83 2.14
CA LYS A 96 -19.10 -12.63 2.29
C LYS A 96 -19.09 -13.92 1.48
N ASN A 97 -18.68 -13.85 0.23
CA ASN A 97 -18.59 -15.03 -0.64
C ASN A 97 -17.55 -16.02 -0.12
N LEU A 98 -16.42 -15.50 0.35
CA LEU A 98 -15.35 -16.29 0.98
C LEU A 98 -15.89 -17.06 2.19
N LEU A 99 -16.50 -16.37 3.16
CA LEU A 99 -17.00 -16.98 4.39
C LEU A 99 -18.06 -18.06 4.09
N ASN A 100 -19.01 -17.77 3.20
CA ASN A 100 -20.04 -18.75 2.79
C ASN A 100 -19.43 -19.96 2.07
N SER A 101 -18.39 -19.75 1.24
CA SER A 101 -17.75 -20.84 0.50
C SER A 101 -16.95 -21.77 1.41
N VAL A 102 -16.22 -21.24 2.40
CA VAL A 102 -15.31 -22.05 3.22
C VAL A 102 -16.01 -22.76 4.37
N LEU A 103 -17.10 -22.19 4.89
CA LEU A 103 -17.84 -22.78 6.00
C LEU A 103 -18.89 -23.80 5.55
N GLN A 104 -19.28 -23.80 4.26
CA GLN A 104 -20.26 -24.73 3.67
C GLN A 104 -21.61 -24.77 4.41
N VAL A 105 -21.89 -23.74 5.21
CA VAL A 105 -23.15 -23.49 5.90
C VAL A 105 -23.70 -22.15 5.42
N SER A 106 -25.03 -22.06 5.26
CA SER A 106 -25.69 -20.81 4.89
C SER A 106 -25.68 -19.86 6.08
N LEU A 107 -24.69 -18.97 6.12
CA LEU A 107 -24.56 -17.95 7.16
C LEU A 107 -25.11 -16.61 6.67
N ASP A 108 -25.82 -15.92 7.55
CA ASP A 108 -26.23 -14.55 7.29
C ASP A 108 -25.05 -13.61 7.56
N ILE A 109 -24.17 -13.47 6.56
CA ILE A 109 -23.06 -12.54 6.61
C ILE A 109 -23.57 -11.12 6.35
N SER A 110 -23.45 -10.29 7.38
CA SER A 110 -23.75 -8.86 7.36
C SER A 110 -22.69 -8.10 6.57
N LEU A 111 -23.14 -7.14 5.75
CA LEU A 111 -22.27 -6.29 4.96
C LEU A 111 -22.38 -4.83 5.43
N PRO A 112 -21.27 -4.08 5.47
CA PRO A 112 -21.34 -2.64 5.65
C PRO A 112 -22.20 -1.99 4.56
N SER A 113 -23.01 -1.00 4.94
CA SER A 113 -23.89 -0.34 3.98
C SER A 113 -23.09 0.42 2.91
N ALA A 114 -23.65 0.54 1.71
CA ALA A 114 -23.00 1.29 0.63
C ALA A 114 -22.72 2.76 1.03
N GLN A 115 -23.58 3.36 1.85
CA GLN A 115 -23.37 4.71 2.36
C GLN A 115 -22.19 4.76 3.34
N TYR A 116 -22.09 3.77 4.24
CA TYR A 116 -20.97 3.67 5.17
C TYR A 116 -19.63 3.47 4.44
N LEU A 117 -19.59 2.61 3.42
CA LEU A 117 -18.38 2.38 2.62
C LEU A 117 -17.92 3.63 1.85
N LYS A 118 -18.85 4.47 1.38
CA LYS A 118 -18.51 5.77 0.78
C LYS A 118 -17.92 6.73 1.82
N THR A 119 -18.50 6.79 3.02
CA THR A 119 -17.97 7.59 4.12
C THR A 119 -16.57 7.11 4.51
N LEU A 120 -16.35 5.80 4.60
CA LEU A 120 -15.06 5.18 4.88
C LEU A 120 -13.98 5.69 3.91
N VAL A 121 -14.23 5.68 2.59
CA VAL A 121 -13.28 6.20 1.58
C VAL A 121 -12.85 7.64 1.85
N SER A 122 -13.77 8.48 2.36
CA SER A 122 -13.47 9.88 2.66
C SER A 122 -12.73 10.10 3.99
N GLU A 123 -12.91 9.19 4.95
CA GLU A 123 -12.37 9.32 6.31
C GLU A 123 -11.06 8.57 6.52
N VAL A 124 -10.75 7.57 5.69
CA VAL A 124 -9.52 6.78 5.83
C VAL A 124 -8.27 7.66 5.69
N LEU A 125 -7.34 7.44 6.61
CA LEU A 125 -6.03 8.08 6.58
C LEU A 125 -5.07 7.22 5.76
N ILE A 126 -4.50 7.81 4.72
CA ILE A 126 -3.39 7.23 3.97
C ILE A 126 -2.13 7.77 4.60
N GLN A 127 -1.33 6.92 5.26
CA GLN A 127 -0.04 7.36 5.82
C GLN A 127 -0.18 8.61 6.73
N GLY A 128 -1.24 8.65 7.55
CA GLY A 128 -1.50 9.70 8.53
C GLY A 128 -2.26 10.94 8.03
N ALA A 129 -2.67 11.00 6.76
CA ALA A 129 -3.49 12.10 6.24
C ALA A 129 -4.59 11.63 5.28
N PRO A 130 -5.73 12.35 5.18
CA PRO A 130 -6.78 12.03 4.22
C PRO A 130 -6.27 12.08 2.78
N SER A 131 -6.84 11.26 1.89
CA SER A 131 -6.45 11.21 0.47
C SER A 131 -6.52 12.59 -0.20
N LYS A 132 -7.57 13.37 0.07
CA LYS A 132 -7.74 14.75 -0.42
C LYS A 132 -6.54 15.65 -0.08
N LEU A 133 -6.08 15.61 1.17
CA LEU A 133 -4.96 16.45 1.62
C LEU A 133 -3.65 16.06 0.91
N TRP A 134 -3.45 14.77 0.62
CA TRP A 134 -2.31 14.34 -0.18
C TRP A 134 -2.34 14.85 -1.62
N TRP A 135 -3.51 14.85 -2.27
CA TRP A 135 -3.65 15.39 -3.63
C TRP A 135 -3.42 16.90 -3.67
N GLU A 136 -3.98 17.64 -2.72
CA GLU A 136 -3.74 19.08 -2.55
C GLU A 136 -2.24 19.38 -2.33
N ARG A 137 -1.58 18.61 -1.45
CA ARG A 137 -0.15 18.74 -1.21
C ARG A 137 0.68 18.46 -2.46
N GLN A 138 0.32 17.43 -3.25
CA GLN A 138 1.05 17.11 -4.49
C GLN A 138 0.87 18.19 -5.56
N ALA A 139 -0.33 18.78 -5.68
CA ALA A 139 -0.58 19.91 -6.56
C ALA A 139 0.29 21.10 -6.17
N ALA A 140 0.27 21.49 -4.89
CA ALA A 140 1.06 22.60 -4.36
C ALA A 140 2.58 22.39 -4.56
N ASN A 141 3.08 21.17 -4.30
CA ASN A 141 4.48 20.82 -4.54
C ASN A 141 4.86 20.93 -6.02
N THR A 142 3.99 20.48 -6.92
CA THR A 142 4.22 20.57 -8.37
C THR A 142 4.22 22.02 -8.84
N THR A 143 3.27 22.84 -8.40
CA THR A 143 3.24 24.29 -8.65
C THR A 143 4.52 24.97 -8.17
N PHE A 144 4.95 24.69 -6.93
CA PHE A 144 6.15 25.28 -6.35
C PHE A 144 7.40 24.91 -7.16
N ASN A 145 7.58 23.63 -7.46
CA ASN A 145 8.75 23.15 -8.19
C ASN A 145 8.78 23.67 -9.64
N PHE A 146 7.64 23.69 -10.33
CA PHE A 146 7.53 24.27 -11.65
C PHE A 146 7.91 25.75 -11.63
N SER A 147 7.34 26.51 -10.69
CA SER A 147 7.62 27.94 -10.56
C SER A 147 9.10 28.22 -10.29
N ASN A 148 9.75 27.40 -9.47
CA ASN A 148 11.18 27.55 -9.17
C ASN A 148 12.05 27.25 -10.38
N VAL A 149 11.76 26.16 -11.12
CA VAL A 149 12.50 25.80 -12.32
C VAL A 149 12.41 26.91 -13.38
N VAL A 150 11.21 27.46 -13.61
CA VAL A 150 11.02 28.56 -14.56
C VAL A 150 11.76 29.83 -14.13
N ARG A 151 11.61 30.25 -12.87
CA ARG A 151 12.29 31.45 -12.35
C ARG A 151 13.80 31.32 -12.41
N LEU A 152 14.33 30.15 -12.02
CA LEU A 152 15.76 29.88 -12.02
C LEU A 152 16.32 29.91 -13.45
N GLY A 153 15.66 29.22 -14.39
CA GLY A 153 16.10 29.19 -15.78
C GLY A 153 16.11 30.58 -16.39
N MET A 154 15.08 31.39 -16.14
CA MET A 154 15.07 32.79 -16.57
C MET A 154 16.18 33.63 -15.95
N ALA A 155 16.43 33.48 -14.65
CA ALA A 155 17.49 34.21 -13.96
C ALA A 155 18.91 33.82 -14.45
N GLN A 156 19.07 32.60 -14.93
CA GLN A 156 20.33 32.06 -15.45
C GLN A 156 20.50 32.24 -16.96
N GLY A 157 19.52 32.85 -17.66
CA GLY A 157 19.55 32.98 -19.11
C GLY A 157 19.46 31.65 -19.86
N GLU A 158 18.82 30.64 -19.25
CA GLU A 158 18.60 29.34 -19.89
C GLU A 158 17.65 29.46 -21.09
N THR A 159 17.87 28.63 -22.11
CA THR A 159 16.93 28.49 -23.22
C THR A 159 15.65 27.80 -22.76
N ILE A 160 14.55 28.00 -23.50
CA ILE A 160 13.28 27.32 -23.23
C ILE A 160 13.47 25.79 -23.22
N ASP A 161 14.30 25.25 -24.11
CA ASP A 161 14.57 23.80 -24.16
C ASP A 161 15.27 23.28 -22.91
N GLN A 162 16.14 24.08 -22.28
CA GLN A 162 16.78 23.73 -21.02
C GLN A 162 15.77 23.72 -19.86
N ILE A 163 14.87 24.70 -19.82
CA ILE A 163 13.78 24.76 -18.83
C ILE A 163 12.81 23.59 -19.03
N VAL A 164 12.43 23.28 -20.27
CA VAL A 164 11.60 22.13 -20.64
C VAL A 164 12.25 20.82 -20.18
N ALA A 165 13.57 20.66 -20.36
CA ALA A 165 14.30 19.48 -19.89
C ALA A 165 14.24 19.34 -18.36
N ARG A 166 14.29 20.44 -17.60
CA ARG A 166 14.11 20.42 -16.13
C ARG A 166 12.68 20.05 -15.71
N VAL A 167 11.67 20.42 -16.51
CA VAL A 167 10.26 20.11 -16.24
C VAL A 167 9.90 18.66 -16.59
N ALA A 168 10.12 18.26 -17.84
CA ALA A 168 9.70 16.97 -18.37
C ALA A 168 10.73 15.85 -18.17
N GLY A 169 12.00 16.20 -17.97
CA GLY A 169 13.14 15.28 -17.99
C GLY A 169 13.78 15.17 -19.37
N LYS A 170 15.00 14.62 -19.42
CA LYS A 170 15.74 14.36 -20.66
C LYS A 170 16.61 13.11 -20.54
N GLY A 171 16.35 12.10 -21.36
CA GLY A 171 17.06 10.82 -21.28
C GLY A 171 16.89 10.20 -19.88
N GLU A 172 18.01 9.88 -19.23
CA GLU A 172 18.01 9.32 -17.86
C GLU A 172 17.85 10.38 -16.75
N GLN A 173 17.91 11.68 -17.09
CA GLN A 173 17.77 12.75 -16.10
C GLN A 173 16.29 13.04 -15.83
N PRO A 174 15.77 12.75 -14.62
CA PRO A 174 14.36 12.98 -14.30
C PRO A 174 14.07 14.49 -14.14
N GLY A 175 12.95 14.94 -14.71
CA GLY A 175 12.39 16.26 -14.46
C GLY A 175 11.40 16.25 -13.29
N ILE A 176 10.85 17.42 -12.97
CA ILE A 176 9.86 17.55 -11.88
C ILE A 176 8.62 16.66 -12.13
N MET A 177 8.24 16.46 -13.39
CA MET A 177 7.07 15.65 -13.74
C MET A 177 7.31 14.14 -13.56
N ASN A 178 8.57 13.68 -13.55
CA ASN A 178 8.88 12.31 -13.13
C ASN A 178 8.61 12.11 -11.64
N VAL A 179 9.00 13.09 -10.80
CA VAL A 179 8.74 13.08 -9.36
C VAL A 179 7.23 13.13 -9.07
N ALA A 180 6.50 14.03 -9.74
CA ALA A 180 5.05 14.13 -9.63
C ALA A 180 4.35 12.79 -9.92
N ARG A 181 4.74 12.11 -11.01
CA ARG A 181 4.21 10.79 -11.38
C ARG A 181 4.56 9.70 -10.36
N ASN A 182 5.77 9.70 -9.82
CA ASN A 182 6.16 8.72 -8.80
C ASN A 182 5.37 8.88 -7.50
N ASN A 183 5.16 10.13 -7.05
CA ASN A 183 4.36 10.43 -5.87
C ASN A 183 2.88 10.04 -6.06
N ALA A 184 2.30 10.35 -7.22
CA ALA A 184 0.95 9.95 -7.55
C ALA A 184 0.80 8.43 -7.58
N ARG A 185 1.78 7.70 -8.14
CA ARG A 185 1.78 6.24 -8.16
C ARG A 185 1.74 5.65 -6.74
N ALA A 186 2.59 6.14 -5.85
CA ALA A 186 2.65 5.71 -4.46
C ALA A 186 1.33 5.99 -3.72
N LEU A 187 0.73 7.17 -3.96
CA LEU A 187 -0.56 7.56 -3.37
C LEU A 187 -1.71 6.69 -3.85
N VAL A 188 -1.82 6.48 -5.15
CA VAL A 188 -2.87 5.63 -5.75
C VAL A 188 -2.80 4.22 -5.18
N HIS A 189 -1.61 3.63 -5.17
CA HIS A 189 -1.42 2.28 -4.64
C HIS A 189 -1.82 2.19 -3.17
N SER A 190 -1.30 3.09 -2.33
CA SER A 190 -1.58 3.06 -0.89
C SER A 190 -3.06 3.36 -0.60
N SER A 191 -3.72 4.18 -1.41
CA SER A 191 -5.16 4.45 -1.28
C SER A 191 -6.00 3.21 -1.58
N VAL A 192 -5.69 2.48 -2.66
CA VAL A 192 -6.36 1.23 -3.02
C VAL A 192 -6.19 0.18 -1.91
N MET A 193 -4.95 -0.01 -1.43
CA MET A 193 -4.68 -0.99 -0.37
C MET A 193 -5.36 -0.61 0.95
N THR A 194 -5.40 0.68 1.29
CA THR A 194 -6.08 1.14 2.52
C THR A 194 -7.57 0.87 2.46
N VAL A 195 -8.25 1.32 1.40
CA VAL A 195 -9.70 1.09 1.26
C VAL A 195 -10.02 -0.41 1.23
N SER A 196 -9.19 -1.20 0.55
CA SER A 196 -9.35 -2.65 0.49
C SER A 196 -9.31 -3.30 1.89
N ASN A 197 -8.26 -3.04 2.66
CA ASN A 197 -8.11 -3.63 3.99
C ASN A 197 -9.12 -3.08 5.00
N GLN A 198 -9.48 -1.80 4.91
CA GLN A 198 -10.50 -1.21 5.78
C GLN A 198 -11.88 -1.81 5.50
N ALA A 199 -12.27 -1.97 4.24
CA ALA A 199 -13.55 -2.63 3.91
C ALA A 199 -13.62 -4.07 4.44
N ARG A 200 -12.51 -4.83 4.36
CA ARG A 200 -12.43 -6.18 4.96
C ARG A 200 -12.58 -6.14 6.47
N LEU A 201 -11.82 -5.27 7.14
CA LEU A 201 -11.85 -5.13 8.59
C LEU A 201 -13.26 -4.76 9.09
N GLU A 202 -13.93 -3.82 8.42
CA GLU A 202 -15.30 -3.44 8.74
C GLU A 202 -16.30 -4.58 8.51
N THR A 203 -16.08 -5.40 7.47
CA THR A 203 -16.87 -6.62 7.28
C THR A 203 -16.61 -7.65 8.39
N PHE A 204 -15.36 -7.83 8.85
CA PHE A 204 -15.03 -8.73 9.94
C PHE A 204 -15.73 -8.32 11.24
N LYS A 205 -15.67 -7.04 11.60
CA LYS A 205 -16.30 -6.49 12.81
C LYS A 205 -17.83 -6.64 12.83
N GLN A 206 -18.47 -6.63 11.66
CA GLN A 206 -19.93 -6.84 11.56
C GLN A 206 -20.35 -8.30 11.64
N ASN A 207 -19.40 -9.25 11.67
CA ASN A 207 -19.68 -10.68 11.70
C ASN A 207 -18.98 -11.40 12.87
N PRO A 208 -19.15 -10.93 14.13
CA PRO A 208 -18.46 -11.50 15.30
C PRO A 208 -18.95 -12.91 15.67
N SER A 209 -20.09 -13.35 15.15
CA SER A 209 -20.57 -14.74 15.30
C SER A 209 -19.69 -15.75 14.57
N VAL A 210 -18.93 -15.32 13.56
CA VAL A 210 -18.15 -16.19 12.66
C VAL A 210 -16.67 -15.83 12.69
N VAL A 211 -16.34 -14.54 12.75
CA VAL A 211 -14.97 -14.03 12.76
C VAL A 211 -14.61 -13.64 14.20
N LYS A 212 -13.44 -14.07 14.68
CA LYS A 212 -12.92 -13.69 16.01
C LYS A 212 -11.75 -12.71 15.95
N GLY A 213 -11.16 -12.52 14.77
CA GLY A 213 -10.03 -11.64 14.61
C GLY A 213 -9.59 -11.52 13.16
N ASN A 214 -8.41 -10.97 12.98
CA ASN A 214 -7.77 -10.78 11.70
C ASN A 214 -6.31 -11.23 11.77
N GLN A 215 -5.83 -11.81 10.67
CA GLN A 215 -4.47 -12.26 10.49
C GLN A 215 -3.80 -11.42 9.43
N TRP A 216 -2.56 -10.99 9.69
CA TRP A 216 -1.77 -10.24 8.72
C TRP A 216 -1.14 -11.19 7.70
N LEU A 217 -1.47 -11.01 6.42
CA LEU A 217 -0.87 -11.76 5.32
C LEU A 217 0.12 -10.88 4.56
N ALA A 218 1.41 -11.16 4.74
CA ALA A 218 2.47 -10.53 3.95
C ALA A 218 2.71 -11.30 2.65
N THR A 219 3.05 -10.56 1.58
CA THR A 219 3.54 -11.18 0.35
C THR A 219 4.86 -11.91 0.65
N MET A 220 5.09 -13.11 0.12
CA MET A 220 6.34 -13.87 0.34
C MET A 220 7.32 -13.70 -0.83
N ASP A 221 7.91 -12.52 -0.95
CA ASP A 221 8.94 -12.20 -1.95
C ASP A 221 10.02 -11.26 -1.39
N SER A 222 11.04 -10.94 -2.20
CA SER A 222 12.17 -10.09 -1.80
C SER A 222 11.80 -8.62 -1.57
N HIS A 223 10.60 -8.19 -1.97
CA HIS A 223 10.13 -6.81 -1.80
C HIS A 223 9.33 -6.63 -0.51
N THR A 224 9.16 -7.68 0.29
CA THR A 224 8.54 -7.59 1.61
C THR A 224 9.53 -7.03 2.61
N CYS A 225 9.20 -5.88 3.21
CA CYS A 225 10.04 -5.23 4.20
C CYS A 225 10.01 -5.99 5.54
N VAL A 226 10.97 -5.67 6.42
CA VAL A 226 11.08 -6.25 7.76
C VAL A 226 9.81 -6.02 8.58
N LEU A 227 9.20 -4.83 8.52
CA LEU A 227 7.98 -4.50 9.28
C LEU A 227 6.82 -5.45 8.92
N CYS A 228 6.65 -5.75 7.64
CA CYS A 228 5.61 -6.62 7.13
C CYS A 228 5.95 -8.10 7.35
N ALA A 229 7.21 -8.48 7.18
CA ALA A 229 7.68 -9.83 7.42
C ALA A 229 7.50 -10.25 8.89
N ALA A 230 7.80 -9.35 9.83
CA ALA A 230 7.64 -9.57 11.26
C ALA A 230 6.17 -9.69 11.71
N ARG A 231 5.23 -9.09 10.95
CA ARG A 231 3.78 -9.20 11.19
C ARG A 231 3.15 -10.41 10.50
N SER A 232 3.84 -11.02 9.54
CA SER A 232 3.27 -12.09 8.73
C SER A 232 2.81 -13.29 9.57
N GLY A 233 1.52 -13.60 9.50
CA GLY A 233 0.88 -14.68 10.25
C GLY A 233 0.48 -14.32 11.68
N LEU A 234 0.80 -13.11 12.16
CA LEU A 234 0.33 -12.64 13.46
C LEU A 234 -1.16 -12.29 13.41
N GLU A 235 -1.82 -12.41 14.56
CA GLU A 235 -3.26 -12.31 14.70
C GLU A 235 -3.63 -11.27 15.76
N TRP A 236 -4.70 -10.53 15.47
CA TRP A 236 -5.32 -9.61 16.40
C TRP A 236 -6.81 -9.94 16.50
N ASP A 237 -7.40 -9.74 17.67
CA ASP A 237 -8.85 -9.86 17.81
C ASP A 237 -9.60 -8.72 17.07
N LEU A 238 -10.94 -8.72 17.13
CA LEU A 238 -11.75 -7.69 16.46
C LEU A 238 -11.57 -6.28 17.04
N ASP A 239 -11.11 -6.16 18.29
CA ASP A 239 -10.82 -4.90 18.96
C ASP A 239 -9.37 -4.43 18.70
N GLY A 240 -8.57 -5.25 18.04
CA GLY A 240 -7.17 -4.97 17.71
C GLY A 240 -6.21 -5.35 18.83
N ALA A 241 -6.63 -6.14 19.81
CA ALA A 241 -5.74 -6.68 20.82
C ALA A 241 -4.85 -7.79 20.21
N PRO A 242 -3.52 -7.75 20.43
CA PRO A 242 -2.61 -8.80 20.00
C PRO A 242 -2.98 -10.19 20.55
N ILE A 243 -2.86 -11.23 19.72
CA ILE A 243 -3.02 -12.63 20.14
C ILE A 243 -1.64 -13.29 20.17
N ASP A 244 -1.18 -13.68 21.37
CA ASP A 244 0.10 -14.36 21.61
C ASP A 244 1.36 -13.58 21.16
N HIS A 245 1.30 -12.24 21.11
CA HIS A 245 2.47 -11.37 20.86
C HIS A 245 2.24 -9.94 21.39
N ASP A 246 3.26 -9.06 21.32
CA ASP A 246 3.19 -7.69 21.84
C ASP A 246 3.08 -6.59 20.76
N LEU A 247 3.12 -6.94 19.47
CA LEU A 247 3.04 -5.94 18.40
C LEU A 247 1.65 -5.29 18.31
N PRO A 248 1.55 -3.95 18.35
CA PRO A 248 0.27 -3.26 18.27
C PRO A 248 -0.39 -3.44 16.90
N PHE A 249 -1.72 -3.51 16.89
CA PHE A 249 -2.46 -3.57 15.63
C PHE A 249 -2.34 -2.25 14.86
N GLN A 250 -2.06 -2.39 13.57
CA GLN A 250 -2.22 -1.33 12.59
C GLN A 250 -2.72 -1.99 11.32
N ALA A 251 -3.78 -1.50 10.70
CA ALA A 251 -4.23 -2.08 9.44
C ALA A 251 -3.24 -1.73 8.31
N PRO A 252 -2.87 -2.68 7.42
CA PRO A 252 -2.10 -2.36 6.24
C PRO A 252 -2.88 -1.42 5.31
N PRO A 253 -2.23 -0.49 4.59
CA PRO A 253 -0.78 -0.35 4.44
C PRO A 253 -0.13 0.43 5.60
N ILE A 254 0.98 -0.08 6.14
CA ILE A 254 1.75 0.62 7.19
C ILE A 254 2.91 1.46 6.65
N HIS A 255 3.22 1.32 5.36
CA HIS A 255 4.16 2.17 4.63
C HIS A 255 3.72 2.36 3.17
N TRP A 256 4.34 3.32 2.47
CA TRP A 256 4.12 3.49 1.03
C TRP A 256 4.50 2.22 0.26
N GLY A 257 3.64 1.78 -0.66
CA GLY A 257 3.92 0.60 -1.49
C GLY A 257 3.67 -0.74 -0.80
N ASP A 258 3.07 -0.76 0.39
CA ASP A 258 2.73 -1.99 1.11
C ASP A 258 1.64 -2.79 0.38
N ARG A 259 1.90 -4.09 0.19
CA ARG A 259 1.05 -5.04 -0.53
C ARG A 259 0.35 -6.04 0.40
N CYS A 260 0.52 -5.90 1.71
CA CYS A 260 -0.06 -6.81 2.69
C CYS A 260 -1.58 -6.66 2.80
N VAL A 261 -2.23 -7.75 3.20
CA VAL A 261 -3.68 -7.81 3.35
C VAL A 261 -4.09 -8.41 4.69
N LEU A 262 -5.28 -8.04 5.16
CA LEU A 262 -5.89 -8.68 6.32
C LEU A 262 -6.78 -9.85 5.88
N SER A 263 -6.57 -11.01 6.49
CA SER A 263 -7.39 -12.22 6.36
C SER A 263 -8.24 -12.42 7.61
N PRO A 264 -9.46 -12.97 7.52
CA PRO A 264 -10.25 -13.25 8.71
C PRO A 264 -9.64 -14.42 9.51
N VAL A 265 -9.67 -14.32 10.84
CA VAL A 265 -9.48 -15.46 11.76
C VAL A 265 -10.86 -15.94 12.18
N LEU A 266 -11.21 -17.16 11.80
CA LEU A 266 -12.55 -17.70 12.07
C LEU A 266 -12.63 -18.31 13.48
N LYS A 267 -13.83 -18.25 14.04
CA LYS A 267 -14.21 -19.10 15.16
C LYS A 267 -14.16 -20.58 14.75
N THR A 268 -13.92 -21.45 15.70
CA THR A 268 -14.16 -22.89 15.56
C THR A 268 -15.66 -23.15 15.45
N PHE A 269 -16.09 -24.26 14.87
CA PHE A 269 -17.50 -24.64 14.84
C PHE A 269 -18.09 -24.74 16.25
N ALA A 270 -17.32 -25.24 17.21
CA ALA A 270 -17.71 -25.22 18.62
C ALA A 270 -17.92 -23.80 19.16
N GLU A 271 -17.03 -22.85 18.86
CA GLU A 271 -17.19 -21.42 19.19
C GLU A 271 -18.39 -20.77 18.48
N MET A 272 -18.83 -21.34 17.35
CA MET A 272 -20.06 -20.95 16.65
C MET A 272 -21.32 -21.67 17.16
N GLY A 273 -21.19 -22.57 18.14
CA GLY A 273 -22.31 -23.37 18.68
C GLY A 273 -22.76 -24.51 17.76
N LEU A 274 -21.92 -24.93 16.82
CA LEU A 274 -22.16 -26.04 15.90
C LEU A 274 -21.44 -27.30 16.40
N ASP A 275 -22.20 -28.38 16.61
CA ASP A 275 -21.67 -29.69 17.00
C ASP A 275 -21.24 -30.49 15.77
N ILE A 276 -20.22 -29.98 15.07
CA ILE A 276 -19.61 -30.65 13.91
C ILE A 276 -18.08 -30.68 14.05
N PRO A 277 -17.40 -31.74 13.57
CA PRO A 277 -15.95 -31.83 13.64
C PRO A 277 -15.24 -30.74 12.81
N GLU A 278 -14.15 -30.20 13.35
CA GLU A 278 -13.27 -29.28 12.61
C GLU A 278 -12.64 -29.95 11.38
N ILE A 279 -12.52 -29.19 10.29
CA ILE A 279 -11.92 -29.68 9.05
C ILE A 279 -10.37 -29.62 9.14
N LYS A 280 -9.73 -30.79 9.14
CA LYS A 280 -8.27 -30.94 9.31
C LYS A 280 -7.44 -30.40 8.13
N LYS A 281 -6.14 -30.18 8.41
CA LYS A 281 -5.10 -29.44 7.65
C LYS A 281 -4.98 -29.73 6.14
N SER A 282 -4.53 -28.73 5.37
CA SER A 282 -4.20 -28.80 3.92
C SER A 282 -2.84 -28.12 3.60
N THR A 283 -2.39 -28.19 2.33
CA THR A 283 -1.16 -27.57 1.78
C THR A 283 -1.46 -26.28 1.00
N ARG A 284 -0.46 -25.39 0.76
CA ARG A 284 -0.64 -24.09 0.07
C ARG A 284 0.42 -23.80 -1.02
N ALA A 285 0.19 -22.87 -1.95
CA ALA A 285 1.17 -22.47 -2.97
C ALA A 285 2.17 -21.37 -2.52
N SER A 286 3.40 -21.38 -3.04
CA SER A 286 4.45 -20.36 -2.83
C SER A 286 5.33 -20.17 -4.06
N SER A 287 6.13 -19.09 -4.09
CA SER A 287 7.06 -18.75 -5.18
C SER A 287 8.11 -19.84 -5.49
N GLY A 288 8.32 -20.79 -4.57
CA GLY A 288 9.20 -21.96 -4.74
C GLY A 288 8.49 -23.30 -4.92
N GLY A 289 7.17 -23.31 -5.17
CA GLY A 289 6.34 -24.53 -5.19
C GLY A 289 5.36 -24.59 -4.01
N GLN A 290 4.60 -25.68 -3.92
CA GLN A 290 3.64 -25.88 -2.83
C GLN A 290 4.40 -26.04 -1.50
N ILE A 291 4.05 -25.22 -0.49
CA ILE A 291 4.59 -25.28 0.87
C ILE A 291 3.46 -25.58 1.86
N SER A 292 3.79 -26.00 3.08
CA SER A 292 2.77 -26.23 4.11
C SER A 292 1.99 -24.95 4.41
N ALA A 293 0.68 -25.06 4.65
CA ALA A 293 -0.14 -23.94 5.11
C ALA A 293 0.38 -23.32 6.42
N ASP A 294 1.06 -24.13 7.24
CA ASP A 294 1.69 -23.72 8.50
C ASP A 294 3.06 -23.04 8.32
N THR A 295 3.58 -22.88 7.09
CA THR A 295 4.92 -22.29 6.87
C THR A 295 4.90 -20.82 7.31
N THR A 296 5.71 -20.46 8.29
CA THR A 296 5.83 -19.06 8.73
C THR A 296 6.69 -18.26 7.74
N PHE A 297 6.66 -16.92 7.81
CA PHE A 297 7.61 -16.12 7.03
C PHE A 297 9.06 -16.44 7.42
N THR A 298 9.31 -16.73 8.70
CA THR A 298 10.61 -17.20 9.19
C THR A 298 11.04 -18.48 8.49
N ASP A 299 10.15 -19.46 8.34
CA ASP A 299 10.46 -20.72 7.64
C ASP A 299 10.73 -20.49 6.16
N PHE A 300 9.92 -19.64 5.51
CA PHE A 300 10.16 -19.21 4.14
C PHE A 300 11.54 -18.56 4.00
N LEU A 301 11.90 -17.63 4.88
CA LEU A 301 13.17 -16.91 4.80
C LEU A 301 14.37 -17.84 5.04
N LYS A 302 14.26 -18.76 6.01
CA LYS A 302 15.26 -19.81 6.27
C LYS A 302 15.46 -20.73 5.08
N SER A 303 14.43 -20.94 4.26
CA SER A 303 14.52 -21.79 3.06
C SER A 303 15.19 -21.09 1.87
N LYS A 304 15.57 -19.80 1.97
CA LYS A 304 16.19 -19.04 0.88
C LYS A 304 17.71 -18.97 1.02
N SER A 305 18.37 -18.66 -0.09
CA SER A 305 19.83 -18.49 -0.15
C SER A 305 20.30 -17.36 0.75
N ASP A 306 21.58 -17.44 1.18
CA ASP A 306 22.22 -16.37 1.95
C ASP A 306 22.16 -15.02 1.23
N GLN A 307 22.27 -15.02 -0.10
CA GLN A 307 22.12 -13.82 -0.91
C GLN A 307 20.73 -13.18 -0.75
N PHE A 308 19.67 -13.98 -0.83
CA PHE A 308 18.29 -13.49 -0.64
C PHE A 308 18.08 -12.96 0.78
N GLN A 309 18.58 -13.67 1.79
CA GLN A 309 18.47 -13.22 3.18
C GLN A 309 19.24 -11.91 3.41
N ASN A 310 20.41 -11.75 2.79
CA ASN A 310 21.20 -10.51 2.86
C ASN A 310 20.54 -9.35 2.10
N GLU A 311 19.89 -9.62 0.96
CA GLU A 311 19.11 -8.62 0.21
C GLU A 311 17.95 -8.11 1.05
N MET A 312 17.24 -9.03 1.73
CA MET A 312 16.04 -8.69 2.49
C MET A 312 16.36 -8.03 3.84
N LEU A 313 17.34 -8.54 4.60
CA LEU A 313 17.62 -8.07 5.97
C LEU A 313 18.83 -7.12 6.06
N GLY A 314 19.66 -7.05 5.02
CA GLY A 314 21.01 -6.52 5.13
C GLY A 314 21.97 -7.52 5.80
N THR A 315 23.26 -7.43 5.46
CA THR A 315 24.27 -8.43 5.83
C THR A 315 24.40 -8.69 7.33
N GLY A 316 24.39 -7.64 8.16
CA GLY A 316 24.55 -7.78 9.61
C GLY A 316 23.37 -8.45 10.30
N LYS A 317 22.13 -8.06 9.97
CA LYS A 317 20.92 -8.66 10.53
C LYS A 317 20.73 -10.10 10.03
N ALA A 318 21.01 -10.34 8.75
CA ALA A 318 20.95 -11.67 8.16
C ALA A 318 21.92 -12.65 8.85
N ASP A 319 23.12 -12.20 9.20
CA ASP A 319 24.09 -13.02 9.93
C ASP A 319 23.61 -13.39 11.35
N LEU A 320 23.05 -12.42 12.09
CA LEU A 320 22.45 -12.70 13.40
C LEU A 320 21.24 -13.64 13.30
N PHE A 321 20.40 -13.46 12.27
CA PHE A 321 19.23 -14.30 11.99
C PHE A 321 19.65 -15.75 11.67
N ARG A 322 20.64 -15.95 10.78
CA ARG A 322 21.17 -17.28 10.45
C ARG A 322 21.78 -18.00 11.65
N ARG A 323 22.45 -17.26 12.53
CA ARG A 323 22.98 -17.77 13.80
C ARG A 323 21.91 -18.03 14.87
N GLY A 324 20.64 -17.75 14.58
CA GLY A 324 19.53 -17.92 15.52
C GLY A 324 19.59 -16.96 16.71
N LYS A 325 20.36 -15.87 16.61
CA LYS A 325 20.52 -14.86 17.68
C LYS A 325 19.36 -13.87 17.73
N ILE A 326 18.65 -13.69 16.62
CA ILE A 326 17.47 -12.84 16.52
C ILE A 326 16.39 -13.53 15.69
N SER A 327 15.13 -13.24 16.00
CA SER A 327 13.96 -13.50 15.18
C SER A 327 13.56 -12.27 14.36
N LEU A 328 12.55 -12.38 13.48
CA LEU A 328 12.03 -11.22 12.76
C LEU A 328 11.32 -10.22 13.67
N SER A 329 10.67 -10.68 14.74
CA SER A 329 10.05 -9.79 15.74
C SER A 329 11.10 -9.06 16.57
N ASP A 330 12.27 -9.66 16.82
CA ASP A 330 13.40 -9.00 17.48
C ASP A 330 13.96 -7.82 16.68
N LEU A 331 13.63 -7.71 15.39
CA LEU A 331 14.00 -6.56 14.56
C LEU A 331 13.11 -5.35 14.82
N LEU A 332 12.07 -5.47 15.65
CA LEU A 332 11.13 -4.39 15.97
C LEU A 332 11.23 -3.97 17.44
N ASP A 333 10.94 -2.69 17.71
CA ASP A 333 10.67 -2.20 19.06
C ASP A 333 9.22 -2.51 19.52
N GLN A 334 8.90 -2.19 20.77
CA GLN A 334 7.55 -2.39 21.34
C GLN A 334 6.44 -1.57 20.63
N ARG A 335 6.82 -0.55 19.85
CA ARG A 335 5.91 0.27 19.04
C ARG A 335 5.83 -0.25 17.60
N GLY A 336 6.54 -1.33 17.27
CA GLY A 336 6.58 -1.94 15.96
C GLY A 336 7.49 -1.24 14.94
N ASN A 337 8.41 -0.37 15.39
CA ASN A 337 9.41 0.29 14.52
C ASN A 337 10.66 -0.58 14.35
N GLU A 338 11.31 -0.51 13.20
CA GLU A 338 12.52 -1.28 12.92
C GLU A 338 13.72 -0.81 13.75
N LEU A 339 14.43 -1.74 14.38
CA LEU A 339 15.70 -1.52 15.06
C LEU A 339 16.86 -1.44 14.06
N ASN A 340 17.80 -0.53 14.29
CA ASN A 340 19.05 -0.46 13.52
C ASN A 340 20.10 -1.45 14.05
N LEU A 341 21.18 -1.65 13.29
CA LEU A 341 22.24 -2.61 13.65
C LEU A 341 22.92 -2.29 14.98
N ALA A 342 23.12 -1.01 15.31
CA ALA A 342 23.74 -0.62 16.57
C ALA A 342 22.85 -0.96 17.77
N GLN A 343 21.53 -0.76 17.65
CA GLN A 343 20.54 -1.12 18.66
C GLN A 343 20.49 -2.64 18.87
N LEU A 344 20.56 -3.43 17.79
CA LEU A 344 20.61 -4.89 17.88
C LEU A 344 21.90 -5.38 18.55
N ARG A 345 23.06 -4.84 18.18
CA ARG A 345 24.34 -5.18 18.82
C ARG A 345 24.31 -4.88 20.32
N ALA A 346 23.82 -3.71 20.71
CA ALA A 346 23.67 -3.36 22.13
C ALA A 346 22.75 -4.34 22.90
N LYS A 347 21.77 -4.96 22.22
CA LYS A 347 20.82 -5.89 22.82
C LYS A 347 21.33 -7.34 22.88
N TYR A 348 22.17 -7.77 21.92
CA TYR A 348 22.48 -9.19 21.72
C TYR A 348 23.99 -9.54 21.65
N ASP A 349 24.92 -8.57 21.67
CA ASP A 349 26.38 -8.83 21.64
C ASP A 349 26.99 -9.07 23.05
N ASN A 350 26.17 -9.27 24.09
CA ASN A 350 26.63 -9.65 25.43
C ASN A 350 26.56 -11.17 25.65
#